data_AF-A0A538A483-F1
#
_entry.id   AF-A0A538A483-F1
#
_cell.length_a   1.000
_cell.length_b   1.000
_cell.length_c   1.000
_cell.angle_alpha   90.00
_cell.angle_beta   90.00
_cell.angle_gamma   90.00
#
_symmetry.space_group_name_H-M   'P 1'
#
loop_
_entity.id
_entity.type
_entity.pdbx_description
1 polymer ?
#
loop_
_entity_poly.entity_id
_entity_poly.type
_entity_poly.pdbx_seq_one_letter_code
_entity_poly.pdbx_strand_id
1 'polypeptide(L)' 'MAKTMFDKIWDAHEVGDGLIYIDLHLVHEVTSPQAFDGLRLENRAVRRPDKTIATADHNVPTDGTPAAH' A
#
# COMPACT_ATOMS: atom_id res chain seq x y z
N MET A 1 4.04 25.47 22.67
CA MET A 1 4.64 25.49 21.32
C MET A 1 3.54 25.27 20.32
N ALA A 2 3.51 25.99 19.20
CA ALA A 2 2.55 25.70 18.14
C ALA A 2 2.92 24.35 17.49
N LYS A 3 1.93 23.49 17.23
CA LYS A 3 2.14 22.21 16.53
C LYS A 3 2.55 22.46 15.07
N THR A 4 3.52 21.69 14.59
CA THR A 4 3.92 21.69 13.18
C THR A 4 2.83 21.07 12.30
N MET A 5 2.96 21.19 10.97
CA MET A 5 2.06 20.48 10.05
C MET A 5 2.18 18.96 10.19
N PHE A 6 3.39 18.46 10.42
CA PHE A 6 3.64 17.04 10.64
C PHE A 6 2.91 16.54 11.89
N ASP A 7 3.06 17.23 13.03
CA ASP A 7 2.40 16.85 14.29
C ASP A 7 0.88 16.80 14.12
N LYS A 8 0.30 17.77 13.40
CA LYS A 8 -1.14 17.80 13.15
C LYS A 8 -1.61 16.60 12.32
N ILE A 9 -0.83 16.21 11.31
CA ILE A 9 -1.16 15.04 10.49
C ILE A 9 -0.98 13.76 11.31
N TRP A 10 0.13 13.62 12.04
CA TRP A 10 0.40 12.47 12.91
C TRP A 10 -0.72 12.25 13.93
N ASP A 11 -1.04 13.28 14.71
CA ASP A 11 -2.08 13.23 15.75
C ASP A 11 -3.47 12.87 15.18
N ALA A 12 -3.74 13.24 13.92
CA ALA A 12 -5.01 12.93 13.27
C ALA A 12 -5.13 11.46 12.80
N HIS A 13 -4.01 10.75 12.66
CA HIS A 13 -3.97 9.39 12.11
C HIS A 13 -3.51 8.33 13.13
N GLU A 14 -3.09 8.76 14.32
CA GLU A 14 -2.73 7.85 15.41
C GLU A 14 -3.97 7.21 16.03
N VAL A 15 -4.01 5.87 16.01
CA VAL A 15 -5.13 5.05 16.51
C VAL A 15 -4.75 4.21 17.74
N GLY A 16 -3.51 4.36 18.20
CA GLY A 16 -2.92 3.75 19.38
C GLY A 16 -1.49 4.26 19.53
N ASP A 17 -0.84 4.04 20.67
CA ASP A 17 0.51 4.58 20.93
C ASP A 17 1.52 4.12 19.87
N GLY A 18 1.97 5.05 19.01
CA GLY A 18 2.85 4.79 17.88
C GLY A 18 2.23 4.01 16.72
N LEU A 19 0.90 3.80 16.73
CA LEU A 19 0.18 3.06 15.70
C LEU A 19 -0.60 4.03 14.80
N ILE A 20 -0.19 4.12 13.54
CA ILE A 20 -0.80 4.99 12.54
C ILE A 20 -1.71 4.19 11.60
N TYR A 21 -2.90 4.74 11.34
CA TYR A 21 -3.77 4.24 10.28
C TYR A 21 -3.32 4.76 8.91
N ILE A 22 -3.21 3.88 7.91
CA ILE A 22 -2.82 4.23 6.55
C ILE A 22 -4.07 4.41 5.68
N ASP A 23 -4.25 5.62 5.16
CA ASP A 23 -5.41 5.99 4.35
C ASP A 23 -5.30 5.67 2.86
N LEU A 24 -4.09 5.44 2.35
CA LEU A 24 -3.86 5.09 0.96
C LEU A 24 -2.62 4.20 0.83
N HIS A 25 -2.79 3.06 0.19
CA HIS A 25 -1.69 2.17 -0.20
C HIS A 25 -1.47 2.33 -1.69
N LEU A 26 -0.29 2.78 -2.08
CA LEU A 26 0.16 2.82 -3.47
C LEU A 26 1.08 1.63 -3.70
N VAL A 27 0.69 0.73 -4.60
CA VAL A 27 1.38 -0.54 -4.83
C VAL A 27 1.74 -0.66 -6.31
N HIS A 28 2.87 -1.28 -6.61
CA HIS A 28 3.36 -1.48 -7.98
C HIS A 28 3.93 -2.89 -8.20
N GLU A 29 4.02 -3.34 -9.45
CA GLU A 29 4.23 -4.75 -9.80
C GLU A 29 5.59 -5.36 -9.40
N VAL A 30 6.55 -4.56 -8.90
CA VAL A 30 7.88 -5.08 -8.55
C VAL A 30 7.93 -5.59 -7.10
N THR A 31 7.31 -4.87 -6.16
CA THR A 31 7.42 -5.16 -4.71
C THR A 31 6.13 -5.67 -4.08
N SER A 32 5.01 -5.52 -4.79
CA SER A 32 3.69 -5.88 -4.28
C SER A 32 3.37 -7.38 -4.35
N PRO A 33 3.85 -8.16 -5.35
CA PRO A 33 3.61 -9.61 -5.37
C PRO A 33 4.04 -10.30 -4.06
N GLN A 34 5.21 -9.94 -3.53
CA GLN A 34 5.71 -10.51 -2.27
C GLN A 34 4.84 -10.14 -1.07
N ALA A 35 4.28 -8.92 -1.04
CA ALA A 35 3.35 -8.50 0.01
C ALA A 35 2.01 -9.26 -0.06
N PHE A 36 1.48 -9.48 -1.28
CA PHE A 36 0.27 -10.28 -1.48
C PHE A 36 0.49 -11.77 -1.18
N ASP A 37 1.68 -12.30 -1.46
CA ASP A 37 2.07 -13.66 -1.05
C ASP A 37 2.01 -13.82 0.47
N GLY A 38 2.58 -12.87 1.21
CA GLY A 38 2.50 -12.84 2.67
C GLY A 38 1.07 -12.84 3.18
N LEU A 39 0.18 -12.05 2.58
CA LEU A 39 -1.25 -12.06 2.92
C LEU A 39 -1.88 -13.44 2.68
N ARG A 40 -1.58 -14.08 1.55
CA ARG A 40 -2.13 -15.41 1.21
C ARG A 40 -1.64 -16.50 2.16
N LEU A 41 -0.35 -16.51 2.49
CA LEU A 41 0.24 -17.47 3.43
C LEU A 41 -0.42 -17.39 4.81
N GLU A 42 -0.76 -16.17 5.24
CA GLU A 42 -1.46 -15.90 6.50
C GLU A 42 -2.99 -16.04 6.39
N ASN A 43 -3.52 -16.46 5.25
CA ASN A 43 -4.97 -16.54 4.96
C ASN A 43 -5.71 -15.21 5.18
N ARG A 44 -5.08 -14.09 4.83
CA ARG A 44 -5.61 -12.73 4.98
C ARG A 44 -5.99 -12.13 3.64
N ALA A 45 -7.10 -11.41 3.63
CA ALA A 45 -7.47 -10.54 2.52
C ALA A 45 -6.86 -9.13 2.70
N VAL A 46 -6.77 -8.38 1.60
CA VAL A 46 -6.52 -6.94 1.65
C VAL A 46 -7.63 -6.27 2.44
N ARG A 47 -7.28 -5.57 3.53
CA ARG A 47 -8.26 -5.02 4.48
C ARG A 47 -9.11 -3.90 3.89
N ARG A 48 -8.54 -3.05 3.03
CA ARG A 48 -9.20 -1.88 2.41
C ARG A 48 -8.89 -1.80 0.92
N PRO A 49 -9.49 -2.66 0.08
CA PRO A 49 -9.31 -2.58 -1.37
C PRO A 49 -9.71 -1.22 -1.95
N ASP A 50 -10.66 -0.53 -1.32
CA ASP A 50 -11.10 0.83 -1.67
C ASP A 50 -10.02 1.91 -1.45
N LYS A 51 -8.99 1.60 -0.66
CA LYS A 51 -7.86 2.48 -0.33
C LYS A 51 -6.52 1.90 -0.81
N THR A 52 -6.55 0.93 -1.71
CA THR A 52 -5.35 0.32 -2.28
C THR A 52 -5.37 0.46 -3.79
N ILE A 53 -4.45 1.27 -4.32
CA ILE A 53 -4.35 1.54 -5.75
C ILE A 53 -3.10 0.84 -6.28
N ALA A 54 -3.30 -0.04 -7.26
CA ALA A 54 -2.24 -0.75 -7.94
C ALA A 54 -1.97 -0.15 -9.32
N THR A 55 -0.69 0.07 -9.61
CA THR A 55 -0.24 0.53 -10.93
C THR A 55 0.74 -0.49 -11.51
N ALA A 56 0.58 -0.79 -12.80
CA ALA A 56 1.51 -1.58 -13.60
C ALA A 56 2.21 -0.63 -14.59
N ASP A 57 3.49 -0.32 -14.36
CA ASP A 57 4.18 0.81 -15.02
C ASP A 57 5.68 0.59 -15.32
N HIS A 58 6.32 -0.37 -14.66
CA HIS A 58 7.73 -0.73 -14.79
C HIS A 58 7.98 -1.91 -15.75
N ASN A 59 7.10 -2.92 -15.78
CA ASN A 59 7.36 -4.22 -16.46
C ASN A 59 6.28 -4.60 -17.49
N VAL A 60 5.53 -3.62 -18.01
CA VAL A 60 4.52 -3.86 -19.04
C VAL A 60 5.22 -4.03 -20.40
N PRO A 61 5.16 -5.22 -21.05
CA PRO A 61 5.82 -5.43 -22.33
C PRO A 61 5.20 -4.59 -23.44
N THR A 62 6.03 -4.05 -24.33
CA THR A 62 5.60 -3.21 -25.46
C THR A 62 5.30 -4.01 -26.73
N ASP A 63 5.63 -5.30 -26.74
CA ASP A 63 5.50 -6.22 -27.87
C ASP A 63 4.22 -7.08 -27.82
N GLY A 64 3.32 -6.78 -26.89
CA GLY A 64 2.07 -7.53 -26.70
C GLY A 64 2.25 -8.87 -26.00
N THR A 65 3.46 -9.20 -25.53
CA THR A 65 3.61 -10.33 -24.60
C THR A 65 2.88 -10.02 -23.30
N PRO A 66 2.12 -10.98 -22.72
CA PRO A 66 1.50 -10.78 -21.42
C PRO A 66 2.57 -10.49 -20.37
N ALA A 67 2.34 -9.48 -19.53
CA ALA A 67 3.15 -9.29 -18.32
C ALA A 67 3.06 -10.58 -17.49
N ALA A 68 4.22 -11.08 -17.04
CA ALA A 68 4.30 -12.36 -16.34
C ALA A 68 3.38 -12.39 -15.10
N HIS A 69 2.63 -13.49 -14.96
CA HIS A 69 1.74 -13.77 -13.83
C HIS A 69 2.50 -14.17 -12.56
#